data_AF-A0A2A4Z5S4-F1
#
_entry.id   AF-A0A2A4Z5S4-F1
#
_cell.length_a   1.000
_cell.length_b   1.000
_cell.length_c   1.000
_cell.angle_alpha   90.00
_cell.angle_beta   90.00
_cell.angle_gamma   90.00
#
_symmetry.space_group_name_H-M   'P 1'
#
loop_
_entity.id
_entity.type
_entity.pdbx_description
1 polymer ?
#
loop_
_entity_poly.entity_id
_entity_poly.type
_entity_poly.pdbx_seq_one_letter_code
_entity_poly.pdbx_strand_id
1 'polypeptide(L)'
;MKLILSVLLLSMSLSGAVFAAGCYSPREAEAEQGIRIHSELMVIGLNCAHMADANGNNLYLEHKKFTAKHEDLFATYETILMEYMQKNGSRNAEKSLHKLRTEFANKISNDVAVMRPDIFCKTFSIRIEKATKMDRTTLRKWAATPYKEYPVSQPLCEG
;
A
#
# COMPACT_ATOMS: atom_id res chain seq x y z
N MET A 1 -44.00 -19.30 -55.53
CA MET A 1 -44.12 -18.78 -54.15
C MET A 1 -43.59 -19.86 -53.22
N LYS A 2 -42.57 -19.71 -52.36
CA LYS A 2 -41.75 -18.60 -51.86
C LYS A 2 -40.36 -19.20 -51.57
N LEU A 3 -39.30 -18.43 -51.83
CA LEU A 3 -37.90 -18.80 -51.62
C LEU A 3 -37.61 -19.09 -50.14
N ILE A 4 -36.91 -20.19 -49.89
CA ILE A 4 -36.12 -20.43 -48.68
C ILE A 4 -34.71 -19.92 -49.00
N LEU A 5 -34.22 -18.90 -48.30
CA LEU A 5 -32.82 -18.50 -48.36
C LEU A 5 -32.31 -18.19 -46.96
N SER A 6 -31.44 -19.09 -46.50
CA SER A 6 -30.61 -19.00 -45.31
C SER A 6 -29.70 -17.77 -45.35
N VAL A 7 -29.65 -16.98 -44.28
CA VAL A 7 -28.50 -16.11 -43.98
C VAL A 7 -28.08 -16.35 -42.53
N LEU A 8 -26.91 -16.94 -42.43
CA LEU A 8 -26.14 -17.32 -41.26
C LEU A 8 -25.36 -16.10 -40.74
N LEU A 9 -25.11 -16.08 -39.41
CA LEU A 9 -23.98 -15.42 -38.73
C LEU A 9 -23.91 -13.88 -38.72
N LEU A 10 -24.15 -13.30 -37.52
CA LEU A 10 -23.15 -12.43 -36.91
C LEU A 10 -23.33 -12.37 -35.38
N SER A 11 -22.98 -13.44 -34.69
CA SER A 11 -22.69 -13.41 -33.25
C SER A 11 -21.34 -12.73 -33.05
N MET A 12 -21.34 -11.40 -33.01
CA MET A 12 -20.22 -10.62 -32.47
C MET A 12 -20.20 -10.83 -30.95
N SER A 13 -19.56 -11.91 -30.53
CA SER A 13 -19.05 -12.06 -29.18
C SER A 13 -18.02 -10.96 -28.97
N LEU A 14 -18.42 -9.85 -28.36
CA LEU A 14 -17.46 -8.97 -27.70
C LEU A 14 -16.81 -9.81 -26.61
N SER A 15 -15.66 -10.41 -26.93
CA SER A 15 -14.66 -10.75 -25.93
C SER A 15 -14.17 -9.42 -25.37
N GLY A 16 -14.95 -8.84 -24.45
CA GLY A 16 -14.42 -7.86 -23.54
C GLY A 16 -13.21 -8.52 -22.90
N ALA A 17 -12.03 -7.97 -23.13
CA ALA A 17 -10.87 -8.30 -22.34
C ALA A 17 -11.26 -7.98 -20.90
N VAL A 18 -11.71 -9.01 -20.18
CA VAL A 18 -11.73 -8.99 -18.73
C VAL A 18 -10.26 -8.78 -18.39
N PHE A 19 -9.92 -7.54 -18.01
CA PHE A 19 -8.67 -7.30 -17.30
C PHE A 19 -8.73 -8.23 -16.10
N ALA A 20 -8.08 -9.39 -16.19
CA ALA A 20 -7.90 -10.24 -15.05
C ALA A 20 -7.24 -9.36 -14.00
N ALA A 21 -7.94 -9.11 -12.90
CA ALA A 21 -7.33 -8.46 -11.75
C ALA A 21 -6.10 -9.31 -11.42
N GLY A 22 -4.91 -8.73 -11.60
CA GLY A 22 -3.66 -9.43 -11.36
C GLY A 22 -3.60 -9.88 -9.90
N CYS A 23 -3.07 -11.06 -9.66
CA CYS A 23 -2.72 -11.51 -8.32
C CYS A 23 -1.32 -11.03 -7.96
N TYR A 24 -1.01 -10.93 -6.67
CA TYR A 24 0.32 -10.64 -6.18
C TYR A 24 1.14 -11.90 -5.97
N SER A 25 2.37 -11.87 -6.45
CA SER A 25 3.45 -12.68 -5.90
C SER A 25 3.69 -12.28 -4.43
N PRO A 26 4.35 -13.15 -3.64
CA PRO A 26 4.73 -12.81 -2.27
C PRO A 26 5.56 -11.52 -2.15
N ARG A 27 6.38 -11.21 -3.17
CA ARG A 27 7.21 -10.00 -3.21
C ARG A 27 6.39 -8.73 -3.46
N GLU A 28 5.37 -8.79 -4.31
CA GLU A 28 4.47 -7.65 -4.56
C GLU A 28 3.58 -7.40 -3.32
N ALA A 29 3.14 -8.46 -2.64
CA ALA A 29 2.40 -8.34 -1.38
C ALA A 29 3.26 -7.73 -0.26
N GLU A 30 4.51 -8.19 -0.10
CA GLU A 30 5.49 -7.59 0.83
C GLU A 30 5.70 -6.10 0.50
N ALA A 31 5.86 -5.77 -0.79
CA ALA A 31 6.07 -4.40 -1.24
C ALA A 31 4.88 -3.49 -0.91
N GLU A 32 3.64 -3.94 -1.16
CA GLU A 32 2.45 -3.18 -0.81
C GLU A 32 2.40 -2.89 0.71
N GLN A 33 2.60 -3.91 1.53
CA GLN A 33 2.60 -3.75 2.99
C GLN A 33 3.73 -2.83 3.47
N GLY A 34 4.90 -2.88 2.81
CA GLY A 34 5.98 -1.93 3.06
C GLY A 34 5.57 -0.48 2.79
N ILE A 35 4.91 -0.22 1.66
CA ILE A 35 4.39 1.12 1.33
C ILE A 35 3.26 1.54 2.28
N ARG A 36 2.42 0.61 2.71
CA ARG A 36 1.41 0.86 3.76
C ARG A 36 2.07 1.30 5.06
N ILE A 37 3.00 0.52 5.59
CA ILE A 37 3.75 0.83 6.81
C ILE A 37 4.34 2.24 6.72
N HIS A 38 5.04 2.55 5.62
CA HIS A 38 5.64 3.86 5.41
C HIS A 38 4.60 4.98 5.42
N SER A 39 3.50 4.81 4.68
CA SER A 39 2.45 5.83 4.55
C SER A 39 1.70 6.06 5.88
N GLU A 40 1.38 4.99 6.61
CA GLU A 40 0.71 5.07 7.90
C GLU A 40 1.61 5.73 8.96
N LEU A 41 2.88 5.34 9.05
CA LEU A 41 3.84 5.94 10.00
C LEU A 41 4.08 7.42 9.71
N MET A 42 4.05 7.85 8.45
CA MET A 42 4.13 9.26 8.08
C MET A 42 2.97 10.07 8.67
N VAL A 43 1.73 9.58 8.52
CA VAL A 43 0.54 10.26 9.05
C VAL A 43 0.57 10.30 10.59
N ILE A 44 0.96 9.19 11.23
CA ILE A 44 1.12 9.15 12.69
C ILE A 44 2.18 10.16 13.13
N GLY A 45 3.33 10.21 12.46
CA GLY A 45 4.44 11.09 12.80
C GLY A 45 4.05 12.57 12.69
N LEU A 46 3.34 12.93 11.62
CA LEU A 46 2.82 14.29 11.42
C LEU A 46 1.84 14.70 12.51
N ASN A 47 0.86 13.86 12.83
CA ASN A 47 -0.19 14.19 13.81
C ASN A 47 0.30 14.15 15.26
N CYS A 48 1.32 13.33 15.53
CA CYS A 48 1.90 13.18 16.87
C CYS A 48 3.22 13.91 17.05
N ALA A 49 3.56 14.83 16.15
CA ALA A 49 4.82 15.56 16.17
C ALA A 49 5.07 16.34 17.47
N HIS A 50 4.00 16.76 18.13
CA HIS A 50 4.02 17.49 19.40
C HIS A 50 4.34 16.59 20.61
N MET A 51 4.22 15.26 20.47
CA MET A 51 4.60 14.31 21.51
C MET A 51 6.12 14.11 21.48
N ALA A 52 6.83 15.03 22.13
CA ALA A 52 8.25 14.88 22.36
C ALA A 52 8.50 13.76 23.39
N ASP A 53 9.49 12.90 23.13
CA ASP A 53 10.02 12.01 24.15
C ASP A 53 10.81 12.79 25.22
N ALA A 54 11.26 12.12 26.27
CA ALA A 54 12.06 12.74 27.34
C ALA A 54 13.38 13.39 26.86
N ASN A 55 13.81 13.09 25.63
CA ASN A 55 15.00 13.65 24.99
C ASN A 55 14.66 14.76 23.97
N GLY A 56 13.39 15.18 23.88
CA GLY A 56 12.94 16.22 22.96
C GLY A 56 12.76 15.73 21.51
N ASN A 57 12.79 14.42 21.24
CA ASN A 57 12.61 13.92 19.87
C ASN A 57 11.15 13.98 19.46
N ASN A 58 10.92 14.66 18.34
CA ASN A 58 9.63 14.73 17.65
C ASN A 58 9.40 13.45 16.82
N LEU A 59 8.23 12.81 16.96
CA LEU A 59 7.89 11.58 16.24
C LEU A 59 7.94 11.69 14.71
N TYR A 60 7.73 12.89 14.16
CA TYR A 60 7.94 13.14 12.73
C TYR A 60 9.43 13.02 12.35
N LEU A 61 10.34 13.52 13.18
CA LEU A 61 11.78 13.37 12.94
C LEU A 61 12.22 11.91 13.06
N GLU A 62 11.66 11.17 14.02
CA GLU A 62 11.89 9.73 14.15
C GLU A 62 11.41 8.95 12.93
N HIS A 63 10.22 9.28 12.41
CA HIS A 63 9.76 8.77 11.13
C HIS A 63 10.76 9.08 9.99
N LYS A 64 11.25 10.32 9.88
CA LYS A 64 12.25 10.68 8.85
C LYS A 64 13.54 9.89 8.98
N LYS A 65 14.05 9.66 10.20
CA LYS A 65 15.22 8.80 10.44
C LYS A 65 14.95 7.36 10.01
N PHE A 66 13.77 6.84 10.31
CA PHE A 66 13.33 5.52 9.87
C PHE A 66 13.28 5.41 8.34
N THR A 67 12.68 6.40 7.66
CA THR A 67 12.65 6.45 6.18
C THR A 67 14.06 6.49 5.59
N ALA A 68 14.95 7.35 6.12
CA ALA A 68 16.33 7.46 5.63
C ALA A 68 17.13 6.16 5.83
N LYS A 69 16.95 5.50 6.97
CA LYS A 69 17.62 4.22 7.28
C LYS A 69 17.27 3.09 6.30
N HIS A 70 16.07 3.13 5.71
CA HIS A 70 15.53 2.07 4.84
C HIS A 70 15.14 2.59 3.46
N GLU A 71 15.75 3.69 3.02
CA GLU A 71 15.37 4.39 1.77
C GLU A 71 15.43 3.46 0.55
N ASP A 72 16.45 2.63 0.48
CA ASP A 72 16.70 1.72 -0.62
C ASP A 72 15.64 0.60 -0.67
N LEU A 73 15.18 0.14 0.50
CA LEU A 73 14.11 -0.85 0.61
C LEU A 73 12.78 -0.27 0.13
N PHE A 74 12.44 0.95 0.56
CA PHE A 74 11.21 1.60 0.13
C PHE A 74 11.23 1.91 -1.37
N ALA A 75 12.36 2.39 -1.91
CA ALA A 75 12.53 2.57 -3.35
C ALA A 75 12.34 1.25 -4.11
N THR A 76 12.90 0.14 -3.60
CA THR A 76 12.70 -1.20 -4.18
C THR A 76 11.23 -1.61 -4.20
N TYR A 77 10.48 -1.36 -3.12
CA TYR A 77 9.04 -1.65 -3.07
C TYR A 77 8.24 -0.82 -4.07
N GLU A 78 8.57 0.47 -4.23
CA GLU A 78 7.95 1.32 -5.24
C GLU A 78 8.19 0.78 -6.65
N THR A 79 9.43 0.36 -6.97
CA THR A 79 9.76 -0.27 -8.25
C THR A 79 8.93 -1.52 -8.49
N ILE A 80 8.87 -2.46 -7.54
CA ILE A 80 8.10 -3.71 -7.64
C ILE A 80 6.62 -3.43 -7.94
N LEU A 81 6.02 -2.49 -7.21
CA LEU A 81 4.61 -2.15 -7.40
C LEU A 81 4.37 -1.43 -8.72
N MET A 82 5.26 -0.54 -9.15
CA MET A 82 5.15 0.11 -10.46
C MET A 82 5.26 -0.90 -11.61
N GLU A 83 6.19 -1.85 -11.53
CA GLU A 83 6.31 -2.96 -12.50
C GLU A 83 5.02 -3.79 -12.57
N TYR A 84 4.47 -4.16 -11.41
CA TYR A 84 3.16 -4.83 -11.33
C TYR A 84 2.06 -4.00 -12.00
N MET A 85 1.98 -2.71 -11.67
CA MET A 85 0.94 -1.81 -12.20
C MET A 85 1.05 -1.66 -13.72
N GLN A 86 2.27 -1.55 -14.27
CA GLN A 86 2.51 -1.50 -15.71
C GLN A 86 2.08 -2.79 -16.40
N LYS A 87 2.50 -3.94 -15.86
CA LYS A 87 2.15 -5.27 -16.38
C LYS A 87 0.63 -5.50 -16.40
N ASN A 88 -0.08 -4.91 -15.44
CA ASN A 88 -1.54 -5.04 -15.30
C ASN A 88 -2.31 -3.86 -15.91
N GLY A 89 -1.70 -3.13 -16.86
CA GLY A 89 -2.41 -2.19 -17.73
C GLY A 89 -2.52 -0.75 -17.21
N SER A 90 -1.81 -0.39 -16.13
CA SER A 90 -1.71 1.02 -15.74
C SER A 90 -0.95 1.82 -16.79
N ARG A 91 -1.61 2.83 -17.36
CA ARG A 91 -1.00 3.80 -18.29
C ARG A 91 0.00 4.73 -17.62
N ASN A 92 -0.10 4.88 -16.29
CA ASN A 92 0.80 5.71 -15.49
C ASN A 92 0.94 5.07 -14.10
N ALA A 93 1.95 4.22 -13.96
CA ALA A 93 2.19 3.47 -12.73
C ALA A 93 2.59 4.35 -11.54
N GLU A 94 3.30 5.45 -11.77
CA GLU A 94 3.63 6.43 -10.72
C GLU A 94 2.36 7.06 -10.14
N LYS A 95 1.41 7.47 -10.99
CA LYS A 95 0.10 7.97 -10.54
C LYS A 95 -0.67 6.91 -9.76
N SER A 96 -0.63 5.65 -10.21
CA SER A 96 -1.25 4.53 -9.49
C SER A 96 -0.61 4.30 -8.12
N LEU A 97 0.72 4.39 -8.02
CA LEU A 97 1.45 4.29 -6.76
C LEU A 97 1.11 5.45 -5.80
N HIS A 98 1.04 6.69 -6.29
CA HIS A 98 0.61 7.83 -5.49
C HIS A 98 -0.82 7.68 -4.98
N LYS A 99 -1.72 7.16 -5.80
CA LYS A 99 -3.09 6.83 -5.37
C LYS A 99 -3.06 5.80 -4.23
N LEU A 100 -2.29 4.72 -4.37
CA LEU A 100 -2.15 3.69 -3.35
C LEU A 100 -1.64 4.25 -2.01
N ARG A 101 -0.59 5.08 -2.05
CA ARG A 101 -0.06 5.78 -0.86
C ARG A 101 -1.12 6.67 -0.20
N THR A 102 -1.91 7.37 -1.02
CA THR A 102 -3.00 8.24 -0.54
C THR A 102 -4.09 7.43 0.14
N GLU A 103 -4.48 6.28 -0.41
CA GLU A 103 -5.47 5.39 0.21
C GLU A 103 -5.01 4.88 1.58
N PHE A 104 -3.74 4.49 1.71
CA PHE A 104 -3.16 4.08 3.00
C PHE A 104 -3.08 5.22 4.01
N ALA A 105 -2.64 6.40 3.57
CA ALA A 105 -2.63 7.58 4.42
C ALA A 105 -4.04 7.93 4.91
N ASN A 106 -5.04 7.89 4.02
CA ASN A 106 -6.43 8.22 4.35
C ASN A 106 -7.04 7.27 5.38
N LYS A 107 -6.65 5.99 5.40
CA LYS A 107 -7.12 5.05 6.43
C LYS A 107 -6.80 5.55 7.84
N ILE A 108 -5.55 5.97 8.08
CA ILE A 108 -5.13 6.52 9.37
C ILE A 108 -5.66 7.94 9.57
N SER A 109 -5.72 8.76 8.52
CA SER A 109 -6.28 10.12 8.63
C SER A 109 -7.75 10.11 9.07
N ASN A 110 -8.52 9.08 8.68
CA ASN A 110 -9.89 8.91 9.18
C ASN A 110 -9.92 8.65 10.69
N ASP A 111 -9.00 7.83 11.21
CA ASP A 111 -8.85 7.62 12.65
C ASP A 111 -8.46 8.92 13.36
N VAL A 112 -7.53 9.71 12.81
CA VAL A 112 -7.18 11.06 13.32
C VAL A 112 -8.42 11.96 13.39
N ALA A 113 -9.26 11.95 12.36
CA ALA A 113 -10.41 12.85 12.27
C ALA A 113 -11.51 12.54 13.30
N VAL A 114 -11.64 11.28 13.72
CA VAL A 114 -12.71 10.86 14.66
C VAL A 114 -12.22 10.68 16.09
N MET A 115 -10.91 10.52 16.30
CA MET A 115 -10.30 10.35 17.62
C MET A 115 -9.88 11.69 18.21
N ARG A 116 -9.88 11.79 19.55
CA ARG A 116 -9.20 12.90 20.22
C ARG A 116 -7.67 12.77 20.01
N PRO A 117 -6.93 13.86 19.77
CA PRO A 117 -5.50 13.81 19.47
C PRO A 117 -4.64 13.08 20.52
N ASP A 118 -4.95 13.25 21.80
CA ASP A 118 -4.25 12.57 22.91
C ASP A 118 -4.42 11.05 22.86
N ILE A 119 -5.64 10.59 22.59
CA ILE A 119 -5.95 9.16 22.48
C ILE A 119 -5.34 8.58 21.21
N PHE A 120 -5.43 9.29 20.08
CA PHE A 120 -4.80 8.89 18.83
C PHE A 120 -3.30 8.66 19.04
N CYS A 121 -2.59 9.65 19.57
CA CYS A 121 -1.15 9.54 19.72
C CYS A 121 -0.74 8.54 20.78
N LYS A 122 -1.47 8.40 21.90
CA LYS A 122 -1.24 7.29 22.86
C LYS A 122 -1.38 5.91 22.22
N THR A 123 -2.29 5.77 21.25
CA THR A 123 -2.58 4.50 20.58
C THR A 123 -1.53 4.15 19.52
N PHE A 124 -1.11 5.14 18.73
CA PHE A 124 -0.34 4.90 17.51
C PHE A 124 1.15 5.28 17.59
N SER A 125 1.57 6.17 18.49
CA SER A 125 2.97 6.62 18.61
C SER A 125 3.97 5.48 18.79
N ILE A 126 3.60 4.46 19.57
CA ILE A 126 4.40 3.26 19.82
C ILE A 126 4.80 2.52 18.54
N ARG A 127 4.05 2.68 17.44
CA ARG A 127 4.40 2.08 16.14
C ARG A 127 5.68 2.70 15.57
N ILE A 128 5.85 4.03 15.68
CA ILE A 128 7.06 4.73 15.24
C ILE A 128 8.25 4.36 16.11
N GLU A 129 8.07 4.32 17.43
CA GLU A 129 9.12 3.92 18.37
C GLU A 129 9.63 2.50 18.13
N LYS A 130 8.75 1.59 17.73
CA LYS A 130 9.13 0.23 17.34
C LYS A 130 9.83 0.21 15.98
N ALA A 131 9.27 0.91 14.99
CA ALA A 131 9.80 0.92 13.62
C ALA A 131 11.24 1.47 13.53
N THR A 132 11.55 2.53 14.26
CA THR A 132 12.88 3.17 14.28
C THR A 132 13.99 2.22 14.74
N LYS A 133 13.65 1.27 15.62
CA LYS A 133 14.57 0.25 16.16
C LYS A 133 14.76 -0.94 15.23
N MET A 134 13.90 -1.12 14.21
CA MET A 134 13.97 -2.26 13.29
C MET A 134 15.16 -2.15 12.35
N ASP A 135 15.84 -3.27 12.14
CA ASP A 135 16.74 -3.46 11.01
C ASP A 135 15.96 -3.87 9.75
N ARG A 136 16.67 -3.96 8.62
CA ARG A 136 16.05 -4.31 7.33
C ARG A 136 15.31 -5.64 7.39
N THR A 137 15.94 -6.65 8.00
CA THR A 137 15.38 -8.01 8.08
C THR A 137 14.07 -8.03 8.87
N THR A 138 14.03 -7.33 10.00
CA THR A 138 12.83 -7.22 10.83
C THR A 138 11.72 -6.46 10.10
N LEU A 139 12.06 -5.37 9.42
CA LEU A 139 11.10 -4.60 8.62
C LEU A 139 10.51 -5.43 7.47
N ARG A 140 11.34 -6.17 6.75
CA ARG A 140 10.87 -7.09 5.69
C ARG A 140 9.97 -8.18 6.22
N LYS A 141 10.32 -8.78 7.37
CA LYS A 141 9.46 -9.78 8.03
C LYS A 141 8.11 -9.17 8.42
N TRP A 142 8.10 -7.96 8.96
CA TRP A 142 6.87 -7.27 9.30
C TRP A 142 6.01 -7.01 8.05
N ALA A 143 6.61 -6.49 6.97
CA ALA A 143 5.93 -6.26 5.70
C ALA A 143 5.41 -7.55 5.04
N ALA A 144 6.12 -8.67 5.17
CA ALA A 144 5.69 -9.96 4.63
C ALA A 144 4.63 -10.66 5.49
N THR A 145 4.32 -10.16 6.70
CA THR A 145 3.39 -10.83 7.60
C THR A 145 1.94 -10.50 7.20
N PRO A 146 1.08 -11.51 6.94
CA PRO A 146 -0.32 -11.27 6.63
C PRO A 146 -1.09 -10.88 7.89
N TYR A 147 -1.79 -9.75 7.83
CA TYR A 147 -2.70 -9.29 8.88
C TYR A 147 -4.11 -9.17 8.33
N LYS A 148 -5.10 -9.74 9.03
CA LYS A 148 -6.50 -9.74 8.58
C LYS A 148 -7.08 -8.32 8.49
N GLU A 149 -6.63 -7.44 9.37
CA GLU A 149 -7.05 -6.04 9.48
C GLU A 149 -6.38 -5.13 8.42
N TYR A 150 -5.33 -5.64 7.77
CA TYR A 150 -4.54 -4.93 6.76
C TYR A 150 -4.32 -5.83 5.52
N PRO A 151 -5.40 -6.23 4.82
CA PRO A 151 -5.28 -7.07 3.64
C PRO A 151 -4.54 -6.33 2.52
N VAL A 152 -3.87 -7.09 1.67
CA VAL A 152 -3.31 -6.56 0.42
C VAL A 152 -4.42 -6.27 -0.60
N SER A 153 -4.19 -5.34 -1.52
CA SER A 153 -5.21 -4.91 -2.50
C SER A 153 -5.54 -5.95 -3.56
N GLN A 154 -4.68 -6.94 -3.76
CA GLN A 154 -4.86 -8.04 -4.70
C GLN A 154 -4.67 -9.39 -4.01
N PRO A 155 -5.39 -10.45 -4.43
CA PRO A 155 -5.18 -11.78 -3.89
C PRO A 155 -3.75 -12.25 -4.20
N LEU A 156 -3.20 -13.15 -3.38
CA LEU A 156 -1.95 -13.82 -3.72
C LEU A 156 -2.17 -14.77 -4.91
N CYS A 157 -1.18 -14.88 -5.79
CA CYS A 157 -1.23 -15.86 -6.87
C CYS A 157 -1.22 -17.26 -6.28
N GLU A 158 -2.12 -18.11 -6.77
CA GLU A 158 -2.01 -19.55 -6.56
C GLU A 158 -0.73 -20.03 -7.26
N GLY A 159 0.13 -20.70 -6.50
CA GLY A 159 1.39 -21.26 -7.01
C GLY A 159 1.17 -22.61 -7.67
#